data_AF-A0A0Q5SL99-F1
#
_entry.id   AF-A0A0Q5SL99-F1
#
_cell.length_a   1.000
_cell.length_b   1.000
_cell.length_c   1.000
_cell.angle_alpha   90.00
_cell.angle_beta   90.00
_cell.angle_gamma   90.00
#
_symmetry.space_group_name_H-M   'P 1'
#
loop_
_entity.id
_entity.type
_entity.pdbx_description
1 polymer ?
#
loop_
_entity_poly.entity_id
_entity_poly.type
_entity_poly.pdbx_seq_one_letter_code
_entity_poly.pdbx_strand_id
1 'polypeptide(L)'
;MLLENFYKSFFASIELRLSGSSWLWKVTFASVALALFLAFPPYTLLIDHFRDGGTKLDAWVFIHNQAQDLLHPKDMDYDVRRENMIFRWTLPLLSFLTNGNILIILVIQAVLGVLFLKRIGDYIYSVCADKALTALSILAIANTFVSVWAFADVHGYGDGLAYFFLLAALLSRNPLVIFMSLQAAFFTDERAVVAGGYLLLFWMVIQAYQLNDFSFSGLLRRVFTGQSLVMWVSWAVYFAIRFYVQAEYFPNHSYSTIGTPVLFANAHRNGLGSSIWATFEGTWLIMLAALLALWLTRRYWLIAALTIGIAVLVATGIYVHDLDRALAYGFPFVLLSFFILHQTASVRSLRVILFFAAVVCVTHPQVFYMGYNRILWLEPLPVKVLMYLDHVFGWNFFR
;
A
#
# COMPACT_ATOMS: atom_id res chain seq x y z
N MET A 1 6.13 -38.76 4.90
CA MET A 1 7.48 -38.27 4.52
C MET A 1 7.54 -37.52 3.19
N LEU A 2 6.63 -37.74 2.22
CA LEU A 2 6.69 -37.06 0.90
C LEU A 2 6.61 -35.52 1.00
N LEU A 3 5.64 -34.98 1.76
CA LEU A 3 5.46 -33.53 1.92
C LEU A 3 6.62 -32.85 2.67
N GLU A 4 7.18 -33.52 3.67
CA GLU A 4 8.36 -33.01 4.39
C GLU A 4 9.59 -32.97 3.51
N ASN A 5 9.77 -33.99 2.65
CA ASN A 5 10.88 -34.04 1.69
C ASN A 5 10.72 -32.96 0.62
N PHE A 6 9.50 -32.72 0.14
CA PHE A 6 9.20 -31.61 -0.76
C PHE A 6 9.54 -30.27 -0.10
N TYR A 7 9.05 -30.02 1.12
CA TYR A 7 9.36 -28.80 1.88
C TYR A 7 10.87 -28.59 2.05
N LYS A 8 11.60 -29.61 2.52
CA LYS A 8 13.07 -29.52 2.69
C LYS A 8 13.78 -29.25 1.37
N SER A 9 13.40 -29.93 0.29
CA SER A 9 14.02 -29.77 -1.03
C SER A 9 13.73 -28.39 -1.62
N PHE A 10 12.51 -27.88 -1.45
CA PHE A 10 12.10 -26.55 -1.87
C PHE A 10 12.93 -25.46 -1.18
N PHE A 11 13.08 -25.53 0.14
CA PHE A 11 13.90 -24.57 0.89
C PHE A 11 15.39 -24.65 0.51
N ALA A 12 15.94 -25.87 0.34
CA ALA A 12 17.32 -26.02 -0.13
C ALA A 12 17.54 -25.40 -1.52
N SER A 13 16.56 -25.56 -2.43
CA SER A 13 16.61 -24.92 -3.75
C SER A 13 16.52 -23.39 -3.66
N ILE A 14 15.69 -22.86 -2.77
CA ILE A 14 15.65 -21.40 -2.51
C ILE A 14 17.02 -20.95 -2.04
N GLU A 15 17.56 -21.54 -0.96
CA GLU A 15 18.83 -21.13 -0.36
C GLU A 15 19.98 -21.16 -1.39
N LEU A 16 20.03 -22.16 -2.26
CA LEU A 16 21.02 -22.25 -3.33
C LEU A 16 20.89 -21.11 -4.36
N ARG A 17 19.67 -20.74 -4.74
CA ARG A 17 19.40 -19.61 -5.67
C ARG A 17 19.62 -18.24 -5.02
N LEU A 18 19.57 -18.16 -3.68
CA LEU A 18 19.88 -16.96 -2.91
C LEU A 18 21.38 -16.78 -2.61
N SER A 19 22.24 -17.55 -3.27
CA SER A 19 23.70 -17.36 -3.22
C SER A 19 24.15 -16.10 -3.97
N GLY A 20 25.19 -15.44 -3.45
CA GLY A 20 25.75 -14.20 -3.99
C GLY A 20 25.37 -12.91 -3.23
N SER A 21 26.00 -11.80 -3.61
CA SER A 21 25.85 -10.48 -2.99
C SER A 21 24.57 -9.76 -3.39
N SER A 22 24.11 -9.91 -4.64
CA SER A 22 22.91 -9.26 -5.19
C SER A 22 21.63 -10.09 -5.06
N TRP A 23 21.58 -11.07 -4.15
CA TRP A 23 20.46 -11.99 -4.01
C TRP A 23 19.13 -11.27 -3.76
N LEU A 24 19.15 -10.19 -2.98
CA LEU A 24 17.94 -9.45 -2.62
C LEU A 24 17.28 -8.83 -3.86
N TRP A 25 18.07 -8.20 -4.73
CA TRP A 25 17.60 -7.66 -6.00
C TRP A 25 17.03 -8.74 -6.91
N LYS A 26 17.69 -9.91 -7.00
CA LYS A 26 17.18 -11.04 -7.79
C LYS A 26 15.79 -11.46 -7.33
N VAL A 27 15.59 -11.58 -6.01
CA VAL A 27 14.28 -11.92 -5.44
C VAL A 27 13.27 -10.83 -5.70
N THR A 28 13.61 -9.55 -5.46
CA THR A 28 12.69 -8.44 -5.71
C THR A 28 12.22 -8.41 -7.17
N PHE A 29 13.13 -8.48 -8.13
CA PHE A 29 12.76 -8.49 -9.55
C PHE A 29 11.98 -9.73 -9.95
N ALA A 30 12.33 -10.92 -9.44
CA ALA A 30 11.59 -12.13 -9.71
C ALA A 30 10.16 -12.06 -9.15
N SER A 31 9.99 -11.53 -7.93
CA SER A 31 8.68 -11.36 -7.31
C SER A 31 7.83 -10.30 -8.01
N VAL A 32 8.42 -9.20 -8.47
CA VAL A 32 7.73 -8.19 -9.30
C VAL A 32 7.32 -8.78 -10.64
N ALA A 33 8.22 -9.49 -11.33
CA ALA A 33 7.91 -10.13 -12.60
C ALA A 33 6.78 -11.16 -12.46
N LEU A 34 6.78 -11.94 -11.38
CA LEU A 34 5.70 -12.87 -11.07
C LEU A 34 4.38 -12.13 -10.81
N ALA A 35 4.40 -11.07 -9.99
CA ALA A 35 3.21 -10.28 -9.69
C ALA A 35 2.60 -9.66 -10.96
N LEU A 36 3.42 -9.08 -11.85
CA LEU A 36 2.96 -8.54 -13.13
C LEU A 36 2.50 -9.62 -14.11
N PHE A 37 3.08 -10.82 -14.04
CA PHE A 37 2.63 -11.95 -14.84
C PHE A 37 1.25 -12.46 -14.38
N LEU A 38 0.98 -12.44 -13.08
CA LEU A 38 -0.28 -12.90 -12.48
C LEU A 38 -1.37 -11.82 -12.41
N ALA A 39 -0.97 -10.55 -12.44
CA ALA A 39 -1.86 -9.39 -12.38
C ALA A 39 -1.37 -8.31 -13.35
N PHE A 40 -1.68 -8.48 -14.63
CA PHE A 40 -1.13 -7.60 -15.65
C PHE A 40 -1.78 -6.22 -15.59
N PRO A 41 -1.01 -5.12 -15.52
CA PRO A 41 -1.57 -3.77 -15.46
C PRO A 41 -2.46 -3.43 -16.67
N PRO A 42 -3.52 -2.64 -16.49
CA PRO A 42 -4.46 -2.31 -17.55
C PRO A 42 -3.93 -1.20 -18.48
N TYR A 43 -2.73 -1.38 -19.04
CA TYR A 43 -2.09 -0.40 -19.92
C TYR A 43 -2.85 -0.13 -21.22
N THR A 44 -3.82 -0.98 -21.59
CA THR A 44 -4.74 -0.71 -22.69
C THR A 44 -5.55 0.57 -22.46
N LEU A 45 -5.97 0.85 -21.23
CA LEU A 45 -6.68 2.10 -20.88
C LEU A 45 -5.81 3.33 -21.11
N LEU A 46 -4.51 3.22 -20.82
CA LEU A 46 -3.54 4.28 -21.05
C LEU A 46 -3.31 4.52 -22.55
N ILE A 47 -3.23 3.45 -23.34
CA ILE A 47 -3.11 3.55 -24.81
C ILE A 47 -4.35 4.22 -25.39
N ASP A 48 -5.55 3.83 -24.95
CA ASP A 48 -6.80 4.45 -25.39
C ASP A 48 -6.90 5.91 -24.95
N HIS A 49 -6.35 6.28 -23.80
CA HIS A 49 -6.28 7.67 -23.36
C HIS A 49 -5.45 8.58 -24.30
N PHE A 50 -4.39 8.04 -24.90
CA PHE A 50 -3.56 8.78 -25.85
C PHE A 50 -4.11 8.82 -27.28
N ARG A 51 -5.20 8.08 -27.58
CA ARG A 51 -5.82 8.10 -28.91
C ARG A 51 -6.81 9.25 -29.05
N ASP A 52 -6.84 9.86 -30.22
CA ASP A 52 -7.83 10.88 -30.56
C ASP A 52 -9.24 10.28 -30.48
N GLY A 53 -10.08 10.83 -29.59
CA GLY A 53 -11.44 10.33 -29.33
C GLY A 53 -11.54 9.12 -28.39
N GLY A 54 -10.43 8.70 -27.76
CA GLY A 54 -10.43 7.62 -26.78
C GLY A 54 -10.89 8.04 -25.38
N THR A 55 -10.79 7.12 -24.41
CA THR A 55 -11.27 7.34 -23.04
C THR A 55 -10.44 8.40 -22.32
N LYS A 56 -11.07 9.46 -21.83
CA LYS A 56 -10.38 10.47 -21.02
C LYS A 56 -10.24 9.99 -19.57
N LEU A 57 -9.00 9.91 -19.09
CA LEU A 57 -8.70 9.65 -17.69
C LEU A 57 -8.76 10.97 -16.92
N ASP A 58 -9.92 11.27 -16.36
CA ASP A 58 -10.24 12.57 -15.77
C ASP A 58 -9.25 13.04 -14.68
N ALA A 59 -8.71 12.11 -13.89
CA ALA A 59 -7.74 12.45 -12.85
C ALA A 59 -6.43 13.02 -13.43
N TRP A 60 -5.93 12.50 -14.56
CA TRP A 60 -4.75 13.06 -15.22
C TRP A 60 -5.00 14.45 -15.81
N VAL A 61 -6.19 14.69 -16.34
CA VAL A 61 -6.59 16.02 -16.82
C VAL A 61 -6.59 17.02 -15.66
N PHE A 62 -7.18 16.64 -14.53
CA PHE A 62 -7.17 17.48 -13.32
C PHE A 62 -5.75 17.74 -12.82
N ILE A 63 -4.90 16.71 -12.72
CA ILE A 63 -3.50 16.84 -12.30
C ILE A 63 -2.73 17.78 -13.24
N HIS A 64 -2.97 17.70 -14.55
CA HIS A 64 -2.33 18.58 -15.52
C HIS A 64 -2.78 20.03 -15.35
N ASN A 65 -4.08 20.28 -15.18
CA ASN A 65 -4.62 21.63 -14.96
C ASN A 65 -4.09 22.23 -13.66
N GLN A 66 -4.07 21.45 -12.58
CA GLN A 66 -3.53 21.89 -11.30
C GLN A 66 -2.01 22.11 -11.32
N ALA A 67 -1.28 21.41 -12.19
CA ALA A 67 0.15 21.65 -12.37
C ALA A 67 0.46 23.03 -12.98
N GLN A 68 -0.48 23.63 -13.72
CA GLN A 68 -0.32 24.97 -14.30
C GLN A 68 -0.56 26.08 -13.27
N ASP A 69 -1.50 25.86 -12.35
CA ASP A 69 -1.74 26.73 -11.20
C ASP A 69 -2.16 25.88 -10.00
N LEU A 70 -1.24 25.71 -9.05
CA LEU A 70 -1.45 24.85 -7.88
C LEU A 70 -2.56 25.37 -6.96
N LEU A 71 -2.74 26.70 -6.93
CA LEU A 71 -3.64 27.39 -5.99
C LEU A 71 -4.95 27.82 -6.66
N HIS A 72 -4.99 27.96 -7.98
CA HIS A 72 -6.20 28.29 -8.75
C HIS A 72 -6.36 27.39 -9.98
N PRO A 73 -6.57 26.07 -9.81
CA PRO A 73 -6.80 25.19 -10.94
C PRO A 73 -8.04 25.64 -11.73
N LYS A 74 -7.87 25.84 -13.05
CA LYS A 74 -8.98 26.15 -13.97
C LYS A 74 -9.82 24.90 -14.24
N ASP A 75 -11.08 25.12 -14.64
CA ASP A 75 -12.03 24.08 -15.06
C ASP A 75 -12.35 23.03 -13.97
N MET A 76 -12.51 23.48 -12.73
CA MET A 76 -13.09 22.66 -11.65
C MET A 76 -14.61 22.56 -11.83
N ASP A 77 -15.08 21.79 -12.81
CA ASP A 77 -16.48 21.37 -12.79
C ASP A 77 -16.72 20.56 -11.51
N TYR A 78 -17.67 21.04 -10.69
CA TYR A 78 -18.03 20.52 -9.37
C TYR A 78 -18.74 19.18 -9.51
N ASP A 79 -17.97 18.14 -9.79
CA ASP A 79 -18.42 16.76 -9.66
C ASP A 79 -17.73 16.11 -8.46
N VAL A 80 -18.45 15.23 -7.76
CA VAL A 80 -18.25 14.78 -6.35
C VAL A 80 -16.83 14.25 -6.03
N ARG A 81 -16.03 13.89 -7.05
CA ARG A 81 -14.65 13.38 -6.89
C ARG A 81 -13.55 14.43 -6.94
N ARG A 82 -13.75 15.56 -7.63
CA ARG A 82 -12.66 16.53 -7.94
C ARG A 82 -12.35 17.46 -6.76
N GLU A 83 -13.32 17.67 -5.89
CA GLU A 83 -13.21 18.50 -4.68
C GLU A 83 -12.06 18.05 -3.75
N ASN A 84 -11.93 16.74 -3.52
CA ASN A 84 -10.91 16.19 -2.61
C ASN A 84 -9.50 16.18 -3.21
N MET A 85 -9.36 16.37 -4.53
CA MET A 85 -8.06 16.34 -5.20
C MET A 85 -7.31 17.67 -5.13
N ILE A 86 -7.98 18.77 -4.79
CA ILE A 86 -7.38 20.12 -4.72
C ILE A 86 -6.21 20.19 -3.74
N PHE A 87 -6.24 19.43 -2.65
CA PHE A 87 -5.16 19.39 -1.67
C PHE A 87 -4.08 18.34 -1.98
N ARG A 88 -4.16 17.65 -3.11
CA ARG A 88 -3.22 16.59 -3.50
C ARG A 88 -2.14 17.13 -4.43
N TRP A 89 -1.12 17.79 -3.87
CA TRP A 89 -0.10 18.49 -4.64
C TRP A 89 1.07 17.65 -5.14
N THR A 90 1.26 16.42 -4.65
CA THR A 90 2.43 15.62 -5.04
C THR A 90 2.41 15.25 -6.54
N LEU A 91 1.27 14.80 -7.07
CA LEU A 91 1.13 14.47 -8.50
C LEU A 91 1.16 15.70 -9.41
N PRO A 92 0.45 16.81 -9.12
CA PRO A 92 0.59 18.07 -9.83
C PRO A 92 2.02 18.59 -9.87
N LEU A 93 2.77 18.50 -8.76
CA LEU A 93 4.18 18.87 -8.74
C LEU A 93 5.02 17.98 -9.67
N LEU A 94 4.81 16.65 -9.65
CA LEU A 94 5.48 15.75 -10.59
C LEU A 94 5.10 16.03 -12.04
N SER A 95 3.83 16.34 -12.31
CA SER A 95 3.35 16.76 -13.63
C SER A 95 4.05 18.03 -14.08
N PHE A 96 4.15 19.05 -13.23
CA PHE A 96 4.90 20.26 -13.52
C PHE A 96 6.37 19.97 -13.85
N LEU A 97 7.06 19.18 -13.01
CA LEU A 97 8.47 18.83 -13.20
C LEU A 97 8.75 17.98 -14.46
N THR A 98 7.74 17.24 -14.94
CA THR A 98 7.85 16.38 -16.12
C THR A 98 7.24 17.00 -17.37
N ASN A 99 6.86 18.29 -17.33
CA ASN A 99 6.13 18.98 -18.39
C ASN A 99 4.85 18.26 -18.83
N GLY A 100 4.13 17.66 -17.87
CA GLY A 100 2.87 16.94 -18.10
C GLY A 100 3.04 15.54 -18.69
N ASN A 101 4.26 14.99 -18.75
CA ASN A 101 4.49 13.68 -19.35
C ASN A 101 4.08 12.54 -18.41
N ILE A 102 2.87 12.02 -18.63
CA ILE A 102 2.26 10.92 -17.86
C ILE A 102 3.15 9.67 -17.85
N LEU A 103 3.81 9.33 -18.97
CA LEU A 103 4.65 8.14 -19.05
C LEU A 103 5.85 8.22 -18.10
N ILE A 104 6.48 9.39 -17.98
CA ILE A 104 7.59 9.59 -17.04
C ILE A 104 7.11 9.40 -15.60
N ILE A 105 5.93 9.93 -15.25
CA ILE A 105 5.36 9.80 -13.90
C ILE A 105 5.06 8.32 -13.59
N LEU A 106 4.48 7.58 -14.53
CA LEU A 106 4.21 6.14 -14.38
C LEU A 106 5.50 5.32 -14.27
N VAL A 107 6.56 5.66 -15.00
CA VAL A 107 7.88 5.03 -14.85
C VAL A 107 8.46 5.31 -13.46
N ILE A 108 8.37 6.55 -12.97
CA ILE A 108 8.78 6.90 -11.60
C ILE A 108 8.00 6.06 -10.59
N GLN A 109 6.68 5.97 -10.73
CA GLN A 109 5.82 5.17 -9.87
C GLN A 109 6.23 3.69 -9.86
N ALA A 110 6.48 3.10 -11.02
CA ALA A 110 6.94 1.71 -11.15
C ALA A 110 8.31 1.49 -10.49
N VAL A 111 9.26 2.41 -10.70
CA VAL A 111 10.58 2.36 -10.05
C VAL A 111 10.44 2.45 -8.53
N LEU A 112 9.59 3.34 -8.02
CA LEU A 112 9.31 3.43 -6.58
C LEU A 112 8.61 2.17 -6.05
N GLY A 113 7.76 1.51 -6.83
CA GLY A 113 7.15 0.22 -6.49
C GLY A 113 8.20 -0.89 -6.32
N VAL A 114 9.19 -0.97 -7.22
CA VAL A 114 10.32 -1.90 -7.09
C VAL A 114 11.17 -1.57 -5.85
N LEU A 115 11.46 -0.28 -5.64
CA LEU A 115 12.23 0.18 -4.48
C LEU A 115 11.50 -0.04 -3.16
N PHE A 116 10.17 0.10 -3.14
CA PHE A 116 9.31 -0.20 -2.00
C PHE A 116 9.52 -1.63 -1.53
N LEU A 117 9.40 -2.60 -2.44
CA LEU A 117 9.63 -4.02 -2.14
C LEU A 117 11.06 -4.30 -1.70
N LYS A 118 12.06 -3.69 -2.36
CA LYS A 118 13.46 -3.85 -1.99
C LYS A 118 13.72 -3.34 -0.57
N ARG A 119 13.17 -2.19 -0.20
CA ARG A 119 13.31 -1.61 1.15
C ARG A 119 12.62 -2.42 2.23
N ILE A 120 11.45 -3.01 1.94
CA ILE A 120 10.82 -4.00 2.81
C ILE A 120 11.74 -5.20 3.00
N GLY A 121 12.33 -5.70 1.92
CA GLY A 121 13.31 -6.78 1.94
C GLY A 121 14.54 -6.47 2.81
N ASP A 122 15.13 -5.28 2.64
CA ASP A 122 16.25 -4.80 3.47
C ASP A 122 15.87 -4.79 4.95
N TYR A 123 14.69 -4.23 5.28
CA TYR A 123 14.20 -4.18 6.64
C TYR A 123 14.06 -5.58 7.23
N ILE A 124 13.36 -6.47 6.54
CA ILE A 124 13.13 -7.84 7.01
C ILE A 124 14.46 -8.57 7.22
N TYR A 125 15.38 -8.47 6.26
CA TYR A 125 16.71 -9.08 6.39
C TYR A 125 17.53 -8.48 7.53
N SER A 126 17.42 -7.16 7.77
CA SER A 126 18.10 -6.52 8.90
C SER A 126 17.57 -6.97 10.27
N VAL A 127 16.32 -7.44 10.32
CA VAL A 127 15.69 -7.94 11.55
C VAL A 127 16.04 -9.40 11.81
N CYS A 128 15.98 -10.27 10.79
CA CYS A 128 16.11 -11.72 10.98
C CYS A 128 17.45 -12.33 10.51
N ALA A 129 18.22 -11.63 9.68
CA ALA A 129 19.42 -12.14 9.02
C ALA A 129 19.24 -13.48 8.26
N ASP A 130 18.00 -13.82 7.87
CA ASP A 130 17.63 -15.06 7.20
C ASP A 130 17.10 -14.77 5.79
N LYS A 131 17.86 -15.20 4.78
CA LYS A 131 17.53 -14.96 3.37
C LYS A 131 16.23 -15.63 2.93
N ALA A 132 15.93 -16.83 3.44
CA ALA A 132 14.75 -17.58 3.05
C ALA A 132 13.48 -16.92 3.62
N LEU A 133 13.53 -16.48 4.88
CA LEU A 133 12.46 -15.68 5.48
C LEU A 133 12.22 -14.39 4.69
N THR A 134 13.29 -13.65 4.40
CA THR A 134 13.17 -12.43 3.58
C THR A 134 12.57 -12.70 2.22
N ALA A 135 13.00 -13.77 1.54
CA ALA A 135 12.51 -14.08 0.20
C ALA A 135 11.02 -14.44 0.20
N LEU A 136 10.57 -15.24 1.17
CA LEU A 136 9.15 -15.56 1.32
C LEU A 136 8.31 -14.33 1.65
N SER A 137 8.81 -13.43 2.50
CA SER A 137 8.10 -12.18 2.80
C SER A 137 8.00 -11.25 1.59
N ILE A 138 9.07 -11.09 0.81
CA ILE A 138 9.03 -10.29 -0.43
C ILE A 138 8.06 -10.93 -1.42
N LEU A 139 8.10 -12.26 -1.59
CA LEU A 139 7.20 -12.96 -2.48
C LEU A 139 5.73 -12.78 -2.08
N ALA A 140 5.40 -12.90 -0.78
CA ALA A 140 4.06 -12.66 -0.29
C ALA A 140 3.61 -11.22 -0.53
N ILE A 141 4.41 -10.24 -0.09
CA ILE A 141 4.04 -8.81 -0.18
C ILE A 141 4.00 -8.32 -1.63
N ALA A 142 4.85 -8.83 -2.52
CA ALA A 142 4.85 -8.43 -3.93
C ALA A 142 3.56 -8.79 -4.67
N ASN A 143 2.86 -9.84 -4.21
CA ASN A 143 1.61 -10.30 -4.81
C ASN A 143 0.38 -9.79 -4.07
N THR A 144 0.51 -8.90 -3.08
CA THR A 144 -0.66 -8.23 -2.50
C THR A 144 -1.05 -6.98 -3.28
N PHE A 145 -2.29 -6.51 -3.07
CA PHE A 145 -2.81 -5.28 -3.65
C PHE A 145 -1.85 -4.09 -3.50
N VAL A 146 -1.27 -3.89 -2.31
CA VAL A 146 -0.38 -2.77 -1.98
C VAL A 146 0.76 -2.64 -3.00
N SER A 147 1.38 -3.76 -3.37
CA SER A 147 2.55 -3.77 -4.25
C SER A 147 2.16 -3.76 -5.72
N VAL A 148 1.11 -4.51 -6.11
CA VAL A 148 0.63 -4.54 -7.49
C VAL A 148 0.09 -3.18 -7.92
N TRP A 149 -0.56 -2.45 -7.01
CA TRP A 149 -1.18 -1.16 -7.30
C TRP A 149 -0.18 -0.09 -7.77
N ALA A 150 1.08 -0.16 -7.34
CA ALA A 150 2.14 0.73 -7.84
C ALA A 150 2.37 0.59 -9.36
N PHE A 151 1.98 -0.54 -9.97
CA PHE A 151 2.07 -0.77 -11.40
C PHE A 151 0.72 -0.68 -12.10
N ALA A 152 -0.36 -1.06 -11.41
CA ALA A 152 -1.72 -1.08 -11.96
C ALA A 152 -2.44 0.27 -11.94
N ASP A 153 -2.02 1.22 -11.10
CA ASP A 153 -2.59 2.57 -11.07
C ASP A 153 -2.17 3.37 -12.31
N VAL A 154 -2.99 3.25 -13.35
CA VAL A 154 -2.91 4.05 -14.58
C VAL A 154 -3.84 5.26 -14.54
N HIS A 155 -4.71 5.37 -13.53
CA HIS A 155 -5.73 6.42 -13.45
C HIS A 155 -5.17 7.72 -12.88
N GLY A 156 -4.00 7.69 -12.24
CA GLY A 156 -3.37 8.88 -11.66
C GLY A 156 -3.84 9.15 -10.25
N TYR A 157 -4.08 8.12 -9.44
CA TYR A 157 -4.39 8.31 -8.04
C TYR A 157 -3.16 8.55 -7.17
N GLY A 158 -2.04 7.92 -7.52
CA GLY A 158 -0.75 8.12 -6.86
C GLY A 158 -0.56 7.34 -5.57
N ASP A 159 -1.44 6.39 -5.21
CA ASP A 159 -1.31 5.69 -3.92
C ASP A 159 0.05 4.96 -3.81
N GLY A 160 0.59 4.43 -4.92
CA GLY A 160 1.92 3.81 -4.95
C GLY A 160 3.04 4.76 -4.51
N LEU A 161 2.97 6.05 -4.87
CA LEU A 161 3.89 7.08 -4.39
C LEU A 161 3.71 7.30 -2.89
N ALA A 162 2.46 7.41 -2.42
CA ALA A 162 2.15 7.59 -1.02
C ALA A 162 2.65 6.42 -0.16
N TYR A 163 2.46 5.17 -0.62
CA TYR A 163 2.96 3.97 0.06
C TYR A 163 4.48 3.99 0.18
N PHE A 164 5.19 4.35 -0.90
CA PHE A 164 6.64 4.49 -0.88
C PHE A 164 7.12 5.55 0.12
N PHE A 165 6.52 6.74 0.11
CA PHE A 165 6.90 7.80 1.03
C PHE A 165 6.58 7.46 2.49
N LEU A 166 5.45 6.80 2.77
CA LEU A 166 5.15 6.27 4.10
C LEU A 166 6.18 5.22 4.54
N LEU A 167 6.59 4.30 3.65
CA LEU A 167 7.64 3.33 3.96
C LEU A 167 9.00 4.01 4.21
N ALA A 168 9.34 5.01 3.40
CA ALA A 168 10.58 5.77 3.55
C ALA A 168 10.61 6.49 4.90
N ALA A 169 9.49 7.09 5.33
CA ALA A 169 9.35 7.65 6.67
C ALA A 169 9.47 6.57 7.76
N LEU A 170 8.73 5.47 7.62
CA LEU A 170 8.67 4.37 8.60
C LEU A 170 10.07 3.79 8.92
N LEU A 171 10.89 3.59 7.88
CA LEU A 171 12.20 2.93 7.98
C LEU A 171 13.38 3.89 8.18
N SER A 172 13.16 5.20 8.07
CA SER A 172 14.23 6.19 8.25
C SER A 172 14.49 6.48 9.74
N ARG A 173 15.74 6.87 10.03
CA ARG A 173 16.14 7.41 11.33
C ARG A 173 16.40 8.92 11.29
N ASN A 174 16.51 9.49 10.09
CA ASN A 174 16.78 10.91 9.92
C ASN A 174 15.46 11.70 10.00
N PRO A 175 15.28 12.60 11.01
CA PRO A 175 14.05 13.37 11.18
C PRO A 175 13.64 14.17 9.95
N LEU A 176 14.59 14.72 9.20
CA LEU A 176 14.31 15.49 7.99
C LEU A 176 13.72 14.59 6.89
N VAL A 177 14.29 13.40 6.70
CA VAL A 177 13.78 12.43 5.71
C VAL A 177 12.39 11.95 6.11
N ILE A 178 12.16 11.69 7.41
CA ILE A 178 10.84 11.32 7.92
C ILE A 178 9.84 12.44 7.61
N PHE A 179 10.15 13.68 8.01
CA PHE A 179 9.30 14.84 7.79
C PHE A 179 8.96 15.05 6.32
N MET A 180 9.97 15.13 5.44
CA MET A 180 9.76 15.37 4.01
C MET A 180 8.98 14.25 3.34
N SER A 181 9.22 12.99 3.72
CA SER A 181 8.48 11.85 3.18
C SER A 181 7.02 11.87 3.66
N LEU A 182 6.76 12.23 4.93
CA LEU A 182 5.39 12.38 5.44
C LEU A 182 4.64 13.49 4.71
N GLN A 183 5.25 14.66 4.49
CA GLN A 183 4.62 15.72 3.71
C GLN A 183 4.29 15.24 2.30
N ALA A 184 5.24 14.60 1.61
CA ALA A 184 5.00 14.06 0.27
C ALA A 184 3.86 13.03 0.25
N ALA A 185 3.76 12.16 1.26
CA ALA A 185 2.66 11.21 1.38
C ALA A 185 1.31 11.90 1.65
N PHE A 186 1.26 12.84 2.59
CA PHE A 186 0.04 13.54 3.00
C PHE A 186 -0.54 14.43 1.90
N PHE A 187 0.32 15.04 1.08
CA PHE A 187 -0.08 15.79 -0.12
C PHE A 187 -0.27 14.90 -1.35
N THR A 188 -0.16 13.57 -1.23
CA THR A 188 -0.59 12.65 -2.30
C THR A 188 -2.03 12.22 -2.07
N ASP A 189 -2.37 11.84 -0.84
CA ASP A 189 -3.69 11.35 -0.49
C ASP A 189 -3.98 11.55 1.01
N GLU A 190 -5.18 11.99 1.37
CA GLU A 190 -5.59 12.22 2.75
C GLU A 190 -5.57 10.95 3.62
N ARG A 191 -5.71 9.76 3.02
CA ARG A 191 -5.62 8.49 3.75
C ARG A 191 -4.20 8.23 4.26
N ALA A 192 -3.19 8.83 3.62
CA ALA A 192 -1.82 8.81 4.13
C ALA A 192 -1.68 9.57 5.46
N VAL A 193 -2.47 10.63 5.66
CA VAL A 193 -2.50 11.40 6.92
C VAL A 193 -2.95 10.49 8.07
N VAL A 194 -4.04 9.73 7.85
CA VAL A 194 -4.53 8.74 8.80
C VAL A 194 -3.50 7.62 9.00
N ALA A 195 -2.84 7.18 7.93
CA ALA A 195 -1.79 6.17 7.99
C ALA A 195 -0.59 6.57 8.87
N GLY A 196 -0.41 7.88 9.12
CA GLY A 196 0.54 8.38 10.11
C GLY A 196 0.33 7.79 11.51
N GLY A 197 -0.92 7.48 11.89
CA GLY A 197 -1.22 6.76 13.13
C GLY A 197 -0.65 5.34 13.17
N TYR A 198 -0.59 4.65 12.03
CA TYR A 198 -0.01 3.30 11.95
C TYR A 198 1.52 3.34 12.07
N LEU A 199 2.16 4.40 11.60
CA LEU A 199 3.58 4.66 11.80
C LEU A 199 3.89 4.90 13.29
N LEU A 200 3.04 5.65 14.00
CA LEU A 200 3.15 5.81 15.46
C LEU A 200 3.05 4.46 16.18
N LEU A 201 2.07 3.63 15.82
CA LEU A 201 1.94 2.28 16.36
C LEU A 201 3.19 1.43 16.08
N PHE A 202 3.73 1.50 14.87
CA PHE A 202 4.94 0.79 14.50
C PHE A 202 6.12 1.16 15.41
N TRP A 203 6.45 2.45 15.52
CA TRP A 203 7.57 2.88 16.37
C TRP A 203 7.32 2.61 17.85
N MET A 204 6.08 2.76 18.33
CA MET A 204 5.70 2.43 19.70
C MET A 204 6.00 0.96 20.03
N VAL A 205 5.64 0.02 19.15
CA VAL A 205 5.90 -1.41 19.35
C VAL A 205 7.40 -1.73 19.25
N ILE A 206 8.12 -1.19 18.25
CA ILE A 206 9.57 -1.41 18.14
C ILE A 206 10.28 -0.98 19.43
N GLN A 207 9.97 0.22 19.92
CA GLN A 207 10.53 0.74 21.18
C GLN A 207 10.09 -0.10 22.39
N ALA A 208 8.89 -0.67 22.39
CA ALA A 208 8.42 -1.56 23.46
C ALA A 208 9.24 -2.83 23.61
N TYR A 209 9.60 -3.45 22.49
CA TYR A 209 10.48 -4.62 22.52
C TYR A 209 11.92 -4.24 22.88
N GLN A 210 12.44 -3.12 22.38
CA GLN A 210 13.81 -2.68 22.69
C GLN A 210 14.02 -2.36 24.17
N LEU A 211 13.04 -1.71 24.80
CA LEU A 211 13.11 -1.32 26.22
C LEU A 211 12.47 -2.34 27.17
N ASN A 212 11.90 -3.43 26.63
CA ASN A 212 11.21 -4.49 27.37
C ASN A 212 10.15 -3.98 28.37
N ASP A 213 9.44 -2.91 28.01
CA ASP A 213 8.36 -2.35 28.83
C ASP A 213 7.07 -2.33 28.01
N PHE A 214 6.08 -3.09 28.45
CA PHE A 214 4.79 -3.26 27.77
C PHE A 214 3.62 -2.66 28.59
N SER A 215 3.94 -1.81 29.57
CA SER A 215 2.94 -1.12 30.38
C SER A 215 2.18 -0.08 29.55
N PHE A 216 0.95 0.22 29.95
CA PHE A 216 0.13 1.24 29.29
C PHE A 216 0.82 2.61 29.25
N SER A 217 1.37 3.05 30.38
CA SER A 217 2.07 4.34 30.48
C SER A 217 3.35 4.38 29.62
N GLY A 218 4.11 3.28 29.60
CA GLY A 218 5.29 3.13 28.74
C GLY A 218 4.95 3.22 27.25
N LEU A 219 3.87 2.56 26.83
CA LEU A 219 3.38 2.63 25.46
C LEU A 219 2.90 4.04 25.10
N LEU A 220 2.09 4.68 25.95
CA LEU A 220 1.59 6.03 25.71
C LEU A 220 2.73 7.04 25.58
N ARG A 221 3.75 6.97 26.44
CA ARG A 221 4.92 7.85 26.37
C ARG A 221 5.63 7.75 25.02
N ARG A 222 5.75 6.54 24.45
CA ARG A 222 6.47 6.30 23.19
C ARG A 222 5.79 6.87 21.95
N VAL A 223 4.48 7.08 22.02
CA VAL A 223 3.75 7.80 20.97
C VAL A 223 4.18 9.27 20.89
N PHE A 224 4.83 9.81 21.92
CA PHE A 224 5.28 11.21 21.97
C PHE A 224 6.81 11.36 22.02
N THR A 225 7.59 10.30 21.80
CA THR A 225 9.06 10.34 21.86
C THR A 225 9.74 9.83 20.60
N GLY A 226 10.97 10.29 20.34
CA GLY A 226 11.79 9.81 19.23
C GLY A 226 11.22 10.18 17.87
N GLN A 227 11.16 9.23 16.94
CA GLN A 227 10.62 9.41 15.59
C GLN A 227 9.15 9.86 15.62
N SER A 228 8.39 9.42 16.62
CA SER A 228 6.98 9.76 16.79
C SER A 228 6.75 11.27 16.91
N LEU A 229 7.70 12.03 17.47
CA LEU A 229 7.59 13.49 17.58
C LEU A 229 7.60 14.16 16.20
N VAL A 230 8.36 13.61 15.25
CA VAL A 230 8.42 14.11 13.87
C VAL A 230 7.07 13.93 13.17
N MET A 231 6.35 12.85 13.46
CA MET A 231 4.98 12.64 12.95
C MET A 231 4.03 13.74 13.43
N TRP A 232 4.04 14.04 14.73
CA TRP A 232 3.19 15.11 15.29
C TRP A 232 3.48 16.48 14.66
N VAL A 233 4.77 16.81 14.51
CA VAL A 233 5.18 18.04 13.79
C VAL A 233 4.71 18.00 12.34
N SER A 234 4.81 16.86 11.67
CA SER A 234 4.36 16.70 10.28
C SER A 234 2.86 16.91 10.12
N TRP A 235 2.05 16.37 11.04
CA TRP A 235 0.61 16.63 11.07
C TRP A 235 0.30 18.09 11.33
N ALA A 236 0.95 18.71 12.32
CA ALA A 236 0.72 20.13 12.62
C ALA A 236 0.99 21.02 11.40
N VAL A 237 2.10 20.80 10.69
CA VAL A 237 2.45 21.54 9.48
C VAL A 237 1.45 21.26 8.34
N TYR A 238 1.11 19.99 8.08
CA TYR A 238 0.15 19.63 7.04
C TYR A 238 -1.21 20.28 7.27
N PHE A 239 -1.75 20.19 8.48
CA PHE A 239 -3.03 20.81 8.82
C PHE A 239 -2.95 22.33 8.76
N ALA A 240 -1.86 22.95 9.24
CA ALA A 240 -1.69 24.40 9.13
C ALA A 240 -1.71 24.87 7.67
N ILE A 241 -0.98 24.19 6.78
CA ILE A 241 -0.98 24.51 5.34
C ILE A 241 -2.38 24.30 4.76
N ARG A 242 -3.02 23.15 5.04
CA ARG A 242 -4.35 22.84 4.51
C ARG A 242 -5.41 23.85 4.95
N PHE A 243 -5.42 24.23 6.23
CA PHE A 243 -6.33 25.24 6.75
C PHE A 243 -6.07 26.62 6.16
N TYR A 244 -4.80 27.04 6.06
CA TYR A 244 -4.43 28.31 5.43
C TYR A 244 -4.90 28.36 3.97
N VAL A 245 -4.60 27.31 3.19
CA VAL A 245 -4.96 27.24 1.77
C VAL A 245 -6.48 27.22 1.59
N GLN A 246 -7.19 26.46 2.41
CA GLN A 246 -8.65 26.42 2.36
C GLN A 246 -9.26 27.77 2.69
N ALA A 247 -8.76 28.47 3.71
CA ALA A 247 -9.29 29.77 4.11
C ALA A 247 -9.02 30.86 3.07
N GLU A 248 -7.81 30.88 2.49
CA GLU A 248 -7.38 31.95 1.59
C GLU A 248 -7.85 31.74 0.14
N TYR A 249 -7.69 30.51 -0.39
CA TYR A 249 -7.88 30.24 -1.82
C TYR A 249 -9.19 29.52 -2.12
N PHE A 250 -9.76 28.82 -1.14
CA PHE A 250 -10.99 28.02 -1.33
C PHE A 250 -12.06 28.28 -0.24
N PRO A 251 -12.41 29.53 0.10
CA PRO A 251 -13.28 29.85 1.25
C PRO A 251 -14.71 29.30 1.11
N ASN A 252 -15.18 29.11 -0.13
CA ASN A 252 -16.51 28.56 -0.43
C ASN A 252 -16.51 27.04 -0.64
N HIS A 253 -15.37 26.37 -0.48
CA HIS A 253 -15.26 24.94 -0.66
C HIS A 253 -15.89 24.22 0.53
N SER A 254 -17.01 23.55 0.29
CA SER A 254 -17.61 22.61 1.21
C SER A 254 -17.39 21.19 0.69
N TYR A 255 -17.03 20.27 1.59
CA TYR A 255 -16.96 18.86 1.24
C TYR A 255 -18.38 18.34 1.08
N SER A 256 -18.79 18.03 -0.15
CA SER A 256 -20.12 17.55 -0.49
C SER A 256 -20.52 16.21 0.18
N THR A 257 -19.58 15.48 0.77
CA THR A 257 -19.76 14.09 1.26
C THR A 257 -19.46 13.86 2.76
N ILE A 258 -19.33 14.91 3.58
CA ILE A 258 -19.19 14.73 5.04
C ILE A 258 -20.54 14.32 5.65
N GLY A 259 -20.69 13.05 6.05
CA GLY A 259 -21.71 12.67 7.05
C GLY A 259 -22.40 11.33 6.84
N THR A 260 -22.44 10.78 5.62
CA THR A 260 -23.00 9.44 5.37
C THR A 260 -21.89 8.48 4.98
N PRO A 261 -21.59 7.43 5.77
CA PRO A 261 -20.64 6.43 5.37
C PRO A 261 -21.08 5.83 4.04
N VAL A 262 -20.21 5.88 3.04
CA VAL A 262 -20.46 5.43 1.67
C VAL A 262 -21.01 4.01 1.64
N LEU A 263 -20.55 3.16 2.57
CA LEU A 263 -21.00 1.78 2.77
C LEU A 263 -22.51 1.61 3.04
N PHE A 264 -23.16 2.60 3.66
CA PHE A 264 -24.60 2.56 3.95
C PHE A 264 -25.46 3.03 2.78
N ALA A 265 -24.87 3.57 1.71
CA ALA A 265 -25.57 3.67 0.44
C ALA A 265 -25.82 2.24 -0.08
N ASN A 266 -27.07 1.93 -0.49
CA ASN A 266 -27.54 0.60 -0.88
C ASN A 266 -26.62 -0.15 -1.89
N ALA A 267 -25.75 0.57 -2.60
CA ALA A 267 -24.78 0.05 -3.57
C ALA A 267 -23.37 -0.28 -3.03
N HIS A 268 -23.09 -0.24 -1.70
CA HIS A 268 -21.72 -0.47 -1.16
C HIS A 268 -21.61 -1.56 -0.06
N ARG A 269 -22.71 -2.22 0.32
CA ARG A 269 -22.72 -3.17 1.45
C ARG A 269 -22.01 -4.51 1.19
N ASN A 270 -21.88 -4.92 -0.07
CA ASN A 270 -21.47 -6.28 -0.44
C ASN A 270 -19.96 -6.44 -0.72
N GLY A 271 -19.17 -5.37 -0.75
CA GLY A 271 -17.72 -5.43 -1.01
C GLY A 271 -16.83 -5.59 0.23
N LEU A 272 -17.28 -5.16 1.41
CA LEU A 272 -16.43 -4.99 2.59
C LEU A 272 -15.60 -6.23 2.97
N GLY A 273 -16.26 -7.38 3.11
CA GLY A 273 -15.57 -8.61 3.51
C GLY A 273 -14.52 -9.05 2.49
N SER A 274 -14.83 -8.90 1.20
CA SER A 274 -13.90 -9.29 0.15
C SER A 274 -12.75 -8.30 0.02
N SER A 275 -12.95 -6.99 0.18
CA SER A 275 -11.85 -6.02 0.15
C SER A 275 -10.94 -6.16 1.37
N ILE A 276 -11.49 -6.44 2.56
CA ILE A 276 -10.70 -6.74 3.77
C ILE A 276 -9.78 -7.92 3.49
N TRP A 277 -10.31 -9.00 2.91
CA TRP A 277 -9.51 -10.15 2.51
C TRP A 277 -8.49 -9.79 1.42
N ALA A 278 -8.94 -9.27 0.27
CA ALA A 278 -8.13 -9.08 -0.93
C ALA A 278 -7.00 -8.04 -0.78
N THR A 279 -7.12 -7.10 0.16
CA THR A 279 -6.06 -6.11 0.39
C THR A 279 -4.77 -6.76 0.89
N PHE A 280 -4.89 -7.73 1.82
CA PHE A 280 -3.75 -8.35 2.51
C PHE A 280 -3.57 -9.83 2.20
N GLU A 281 -4.61 -10.51 1.73
CA GLU A 281 -4.60 -11.91 1.29
C GLU A 281 -3.91 -12.84 2.29
N GLY A 282 -2.92 -13.62 1.85
CA GLY A 282 -2.13 -14.52 2.70
C GLY A 282 -1.40 -13.82 3.85
N THR A 283 -1.12 -12.51 3.76
CA THR A 283 -0.47 -11.77 4.84
C THR A 283 -1.36 -11.58 6.08
N TRP A 284 -2.68 -11.82 5.96
CA TRP A 284 -3.55 -11.97 7.14
C TRP A 284 -3.06 -13.07 8.08
N LEU A 285 -2.49 -14.16 7.56
CA LEU A 285 -1.93 -15.23 8.39
C LEU A 285 -0.81 -14.72 9.30
N ILE A 286 0.01 -13.79 8.80
CA ILE A 286 1.09 -13.16 9.55
C ILE A 286 0.51 -12.28 10.65
N MET A 287 -0.50 -11.46 10.32
CA MET A 287 -1.16 -10.56 11.27
C MET A 287 -1.89 -11.31 12.38
N LEU A 288 -2.67 -12.33 12.04
CA LEU A 288 -3.39 -13.17 13.00
C LEU A 288 -2.43 -13.96 13.90
N ALA A 289 -1.35 -14.51 13.34
CA ALA A 289 -0.34 -15.20 14.12
C ALA A 289 0.38 -14.25 15.09
N ALA A 290 0.65 -13.00 14.70
CA ALA A 290 1.24 -12.00 15.59
C ALA A 290 0.31 -11.66 16.76
N LEU A 291 -0.99 -11.47 16.51
CA LEU A 291 -1.98 -11.25 17.57
C LEU A 291 -2.06 -12.46 18.52
N LEU A 292 -2.07 -13.68 17.98
CA LEU A 292 -2.02 -14.90 18.79
C LEU A 292 -0.75 -14.97 19.64
N ALA A 293 0.41 -14.62 19.09
CA ALA A 293 1.66 -14.60 19.84
C ALA A 293 1.64 -13.55 20.97
N LEU A 294 1.07 -12.37 20.74
CA LEU A 294 0.87 -11.36 21.79
C LEU A 294 -0.09 -11.84 22.88
N TRP A 295 -1.16 -12.55 22.49
CA TRP A 295 -2.12 -13.14 23.42
C TRP A 295 -1.44 -14.18 24.32
N LEU A 296 -0.70 -15.12 23.73
CA LEU A 296 0.02 -16.17 24.46
C LEU A 296 1.12 -15.60 25.36
N THR A 297 1.74 -14.49 24.96
CA THR A 297 2.73 -13.76 25.78
C THR A 297 2.11 -12.74 26.75
N ARG A 298 0.77 -12.70 26.86
CA ARG A 298 -0.01 -11.83 27.76
C ARG A 298 0.23 -10.33 27.57
N ARG A 299 0.58 -9.89 26.37
CA ARG A 299 0.86 -8.48 26.03
C ARG A 299 -0.40 -7.74 25.60
N TYR A 300 -1.41 -7.73 26.47
CA TYR A 300 -2.77 -7.27 26.14
C TYR A 300 -2.85 -5.80 25.72
N TRP A 301 -2.00 -4.92 26.25
CA TRP A 301 -1.97 -3.51 25.82
C TRP A 301 -1.52 -3.34 24.37
N LEU A 302 -0.59 -4.16 23.90
CA LEU A 302 -0.21 -4.17 22.49
C LEU A 302 -1.36 -4.68 21.62
N ILE A 303 -2.06 -5.73 22.06
CA ILE A 303 -3.25 -6.23 21.34
C ILE A 303 -4.30 -5.13 21.23
N ALA A 304 -4.63 -4.46 22.33
CA ALA A 304 -5.59 -3.36 22.33
C ALA A 304 -5.19 -2.25 21.34
N ALA A 305 -3.93 -1.81 21.37
CA ALA A 305 -3.44 -0.78 20.47
C ALA A 305 -3.50 -1.19 18.99
N LEU A 306 -3.12 -2.43 18.66
CA LEU A 306 -3.19 -2.95 17.29
C LEU A 306 -4.64 -3.11 16.81
N THR A 307 -5.53 -3.63 17.67
CA THR A 307 -6.95 -3.77 17.35
C THR A 307 -7.60 -2.42 17.11
N ILE A 308 -7.29 -1.40 17.91
CA ILE A 308 -7.75 -0.02 17.67
C ILE A 308 -7.22 0.50 16.33
N GLY A 309 -5.94 0.28 16.04
CA GLY A 309 -5.34 0.65 14.76
C GLY A 309 -6.04 0.02 13.55
N ILE A 310 -6.32 -1.29 13.61
CA ILE A 310 -7.06 -2.02 12.57
C ILE A 310 -8.51 -1.53 12.49
N ALA A 311 -9.16 -1.25 13.62
CA ALA A 311 -10.53 -0.72 13.63
C ALA A 311 -10.60 0.66 12.95
N VAL A 312 -9.63 1.54 13.21
CA VAL A 312 -9.51 2.84 12.52
C VAL A 312 -9.27 2.63 11.02
N LEU A 313 -8.40 1.70 10.62
CA LEU A 313 -8.18 1.35 9.22
C LEU A 313 -9.48 0.93 8.52
N VAL A 314 -10.20 -0.02 9.10
CA VAL A 314 -11.48 -0.49 8.56
C VAL A 314 -12.51 0.64 8.52
N ALA A 315 -12.62 1.44 9.59
CA ALA A 315 -13.52 2.58 9.65
C ALA A 315 -13.21 3.58 8.53
N THR A 316 -11.95 3.97 8.33
CA THR A 316 -11.57 4.90 7.27
C THR A 316 -11.84 4.36 5.88
N GLY A 317 -11.67 3.05 5.68
CA GLY A 317 -12.07 2.39 4.44
C GLY A 317 -13.57 2.48 4.16
N ILE A 318 -14.42 2.31 5.18
CA ILE A 318 -15.90 2.35 5.08
C ILE A 318 -16.42 3.74 4.64
N TYR A 319 -15.67 4.81 4.91
CA TYR A 319 -16.02 6.18 4.52
C TYR A 319 -15.62 6.55 3.08
N VAL A 320 -14.89 5.69 2.37
CA VAL A 320 -14.35 5.99 1.04
C VAL A 320 -14.90 5.01 -0.01
N HIS A 321 -15.04 5.47 -1.25
CA HIS A 321 -15.54 4.65 -2.37
C HIS A 321 -14.60 3.51 -2.80
N ASP A 322 -13.29 3.69 -2.60
CA ASP A 322 -12.27 2.73 -3.02
C ASP A 322 -11.63 2.08 -1.79
N LEU A 323 -12.30 1.04 -1.30
CA LEU A 323 -12.01 0.39 -0.02
C LEU A 323 -10.63 -0.29 0.01
N ASP A 324 -10.30 -1.09 -1.00
CA ASP A 324 -9.01 -1.81 -1.07
C ASP A 324 -7.81 -0.85 -1.04
N ARG A 325 -7.91 0.27 -1.76
CA ARG A 325 -6.91 1.35 -1.76
C ARG A 325 -6.74 1.99 -0.38
N ALA A 326 -7.84 2.19 0.33
CA ALA A 326 -7.81 2.75 1.68
C ALA A 326 -7.21 1.77 2.69
N LEU A 327 -7.61 0.50 2.64
CA LEU A 327 -7.08 -0.55 3.51
C LEU A 327 -5.58 -0.80 3.28
N ALA A 328 -5.10 -0.65 2.04
CA ALA A 328 -3.70 -0.84 1.67
C ALA A 328 -2.73 0.11 2.39
N TYR A 329 -3.19 1.27 2.85
CA TYR A 329 -2.42 2.15 3.75
C TYR A 329 -2.06 1.48 5.09
N GLY A 330 -2.73 0.37 5.44
CA GLY A 330 -2.43 -0.47 6.59
C GLY A 330 -1.24 -1.42 6.42
N PHE A 331 -0.50 -1.39 5.30
CA PHE A 331 0.71 -2.22 5.13
C PHE A 331 1.73 -2.17 6.28
N PRO A 332 1.88 -1.09 7.08
CA PRO A 332 2.76 -1.12 8.25
C PRO A 332 2.41 -2.22 9.25
N PHE A 333 1.13 -2.63 9.35
CA PHE A 333 0.72 -3.75 10.20
C PHE A 333 1.33 -5.09 9.77
N VAL A 334 1.57 -5.31 8.48
CA VAL A 334 2.23 -6.52 7.98
C VAL A 334 3.68 -6.57 8.46
N LEU A 335 4.41 -5.46 8.32
CA LEU A 335 5.81 -5.34 8.78
C LEU A 335 5.91 -5.47 10.30
N LEU A 336 4.97 -4.85 11.01
CA LEU A 336 4.89 -4.92 12.46
C LEU A 336 4.61 -6.34 12.96
N SER A 337 3.71 -7.05 12.28
CA SER A 337 3.35 -8.44 12.60
C SER A 337 4.53 -9.38 12.36
N PHE A 338 5.28 -9.18 11.27
CA PHE A 338 6.53 -9.89 11.05
C PHE A 338 7.52 -9.65 12.19
N PHE A 339 7.73 -8.39 12.59
CA PHE A 339 8.64 -8.05 13.68
C PHE A 339 8.22 -8.71 15.00
N ILE A 340 6.94 -8.60 15.38
CA ILE A 340 6.39 -9.24 16.58
C ILE A 340 6.67 -10.74 16.57
N LEU A 341 6.32 -11.41 15.47
CA LEU A 341 6.51 -12.85 15.33
C LEU A 341 7.98 -13.25 15.43
N HIS A 342 8.88 -12.50 14.79
CA HIS A 342 10.32 -12.74 14.89
C HIS A 342 10.82 -12.66 16.33
N GLN A 343 10.26 -11.76 17.14
CA GLN A 343 10.65 -11.59 18.55
C GLN A 343 10.03 -12.65 19.49
N THR A 344 8.95 -13.31 19.09
CA THR A 344 8.18 -14.20 19.99
C THR A 344 8.12 -15.66 19.57
N ALA A 345 8.32 -15.96 18.29
CA ALA A 345 8.16 -17.29 17.72
C ALA A 345 9.49 -17.85 17.21
N SER A 346 9.55 -19.18 17.07
CA SER A 346 10.73 -19.82 16.48
C SER A 346 10.84 -19.50 14.98
N VAL A 347 12.07 -19.42 14.47
CA VAL A 347 12.37 -19.24 13.03
C VAL A 347 11.65 -20.30 12.18
N ARG A 348 11.59 -21.55 12.67
CA ARG A 348 10.89 -22.64 11.98
C ARG A 348 9.38 -22.36 11.82
N SER A 349 8.73 -21.90 12.88
CA SER A 349 7.31 -21.53 12.85
C SER A 349 7.08 -20.37 11.88
N LEU A 350 7.94 -19.36 11.92
CA LEU A 350 7.86 -18.19 11.05
C LEU A 350 8.04 -18.57 9.56
N ARG A 351 8.97 -19.47 9.24
CA ARG A 351 9.16 -20.00 7.87
C ARG A 351 7.89 -20.68 7.36
N VAL A 352 7.22 -21.47 8.19
CA VAL A 352 5.97 -22.16 7.81
C VAL A 352 4.84 -21.16 7.57
N ILE A 353 4.64 -20.20 8.47
CA ILE A 353 3.61 -19.16 8.33
C ILE A 353 3.83 -18.36 7.03
N LEU A 354 5.06 -17.92 6.78
CA LEU A 354 5.40 -17.16 5.59
C LEU A 354 5.31 -17.98 4.30
N PHE A 355 5.65 -19.26 4.35
CA PHE A 355 5.48 -20.16 3.21
C PHE A 355 4.00 -20.22 2.80
N PHE A 356 3.09 -20.46 3.74
CA PHE A 356 1.66 -20.48 3.45
C PHE A 356 1.12 -19.11 3.04
N ALA A 357 1.57 -18.03 3.70
CA ALA A 357 1.20 -16.67 3.30
C ALA A 357 1.61 -16.38 1.84
N ALA A 358 2.84 -16.73 1.45
CA ALA A 358 3.33 -16.56 0.09
C ALA A 358 2.55 -17.41 -0.92
N VAL A 359 2.24 -18.67 -0.59
CA VAL A 359 1.41 -19.54 -1.45
C VAL A 359 0.03 -18.93 -1.67
N VAL A 360 -0.63 -18.45 -0.61
CA VAL A 360 -1.94 -17.82 -0.72
C VAL A 360 -1.86 -16.56 -1.59
N CYS A 361 -0.92 -15.64 -1.34
CA CYS A 361 -0.78 -14.43 -2.15
C CYS A 361 -0.47 -14.72 -3.63
N VAL A 362 0.35 -15.73 -3.93
CA VAL A 362 0.70 -16.08 -5.32
C VAL A 362 -0.45 -16.79 -6.05
N THR A 363 -1.28 -17.55 -5.33
CA THR A 363 -2.36 -18.35 -5.96
C THR A 363 -3.70 -17.63 -5.98
N HIS A 364 -3.88 -16.63 -5.12
CA HIS A 364 -5.09 -15.83 -5.08
C HIS A 364 -5.16 -14.90 -6.31
N PRO A 365 -6.27 -14.88 -7.07
CA PRO A 365 -6.43 -13.94 -8.16
C PRO A 365 -6.44 -12.49 -7.67
N GLN A 366 -5.73 -11.60 -8.37
CA GLN A 366 -5.65 -10.19 -8.01
C GLN A 366 -6.96 -9.46 -8.32
N VAL A 367 -7.89 -9.54 -7.37
CA VAL A 367 -9.24 -9.00 -7.47
C VAL A 367 -9.41 -7.91 -6.42
N PHE A 368 -10.00 -6.78 -6.78
CA PHE A 368 -10.26 -5.66 -5.87
C PHE A 368 -11.56 -4.95 -6.19
N TYR A 369 -12.04 -4.12 -5.26
CA TYR A 369 -13.27 -3.37 -5.43
C TYR A 369 -12.97 -1.90 -5.72
N MET A 370 -13.63 -1.39 -6.74
CA MET A 370 -13.50 0.01 -7.14
C MET A 370 -14.81 0.52 -7.72
N GLY A 371 -15.20 1.75 -7.37
CA GLY A 371 -16.37 2.44 -7.94
C GLY A 371 -17.70 1.67 -7.86
N TYR A 372 -18.36 1.69 -6.69
CA TYR A 372 -19.73 1.17 -6.48
C TYR A 372 -19.87 -0.37 -6.57
N ASN A 373 -19.18 -1.12 -5.69
CA ASN A 373 -19.28 -2.58 -5.58
C ASN A 373 -18.90 -3.38 -6.85
N ARG A 374 -18.15 -2.80 -7.79
CA ARG A 374 -17.63 -3.57 -8.93
C ARG A 374 -16.38 -4.31 -8.53
N ILE A 375 -16.41 -5.61 -8.77
CA ILE A 375 -15.26 -6.49 -8.67
C ILE A 375 -14.44 -6.29 -9.94
N LEU A 376 -13.23 -5.76 -9.79
CA LEU A 376 -12.25 -5.66 -10.86
C LEU A 376 -11.22 -6.75 -10.66
N TRP A 377 -10.96 -7.50 -11.73
CA TRP A 377 -9.91 -8.51 -11.76
C TRP A 377 -8.80 -8.00 -12.67
N LEU A 378 -7.57 -7.93 -12.15
CA LEU A 378 -6.39 -7.77 -13.01
C LEU A 378 -6.08 -9.12 -13.62
N GLU A 379 -6.49 -9.31 -14.86
CA GLU A 379 -6.32 -10.59 -15.52
C GLU A 379 -4.82 -10.87 -15.72
N PRO A 380 -4.38 -12.11 -15.49
CA PRO A 380 -2.98 -12.49 -15.65
C PRO A 380 -2.56 -12.35 -17.13
N LEU A 381 -1.27 -12.12 -17.36
CA LEU A 381 -0.70 -11.93 -18.69
C LEU A 381 -1.07 -13.05 -19.68
N PRO A 382 -1.03 -14.36 -19.31
CA PRO A 382 -1.49 -15.43 -20.20
C PRO A 382 -2.93 -15.26 -20.68
N VAL A 383 -3.85 -14.81 -19.81
CA VAL A 383 -5.24 -14.54 -20.18
C VAL A 383 -5.32 -13.35 -21.14
N LYS A 384 -4.59 -12.26 -20.87
CA LYS A 384 -4.51 -11.11 -21.79
C LYS A 384 -3.97 -11.49 -23.16
N VAL A 385 -2.96 -12.36 -23.21
CA VAL A 385 -2.43 -12.89 -24.49
C VAL A 385 -3.50 -13.70 -25.21
N LEU A 386 -4.24 -14.56 -24.53
CA LEU A 386 -5.35 -15.31 -25.14
C LEU A 386 -6.46 -14.39 -25.67
N MET A 387 -6.84 -13.36 -24.92
CA MET A 387 -7.81 -12.35 -25.38
C MET A 387 -7.32 -11.61 -26.63
N TYR A 388 -6.02 -11.28 -26.69
CA TYR A 388 -5.42 -10.66 -27.87
C TYR A 388 -5.44 -11.60 -29.08
N LEU A 389 -5.08 -12.87 -28.90
CA LEU A 389 -5.11 -13.88 -29.98
C LEU A 389 -6.55 -14.12 -30.47
N ASP A 390 -7.53 -14.20 -29.55
CA ASP A 390 -8.96 -14.31 -29.88
C ASP A 390 -9.42 -13.14 -30.77
N HIS A 391 -9.01 -11.92 -30.45
CA HIS A 391 -9.31 -10.74 -31.26
C HIS A 391 -8.65 -10.79 -32.65
N VAL A 392 -7.37 -11.18 -32.73
CA VAL A 392 -6.60 -11.24 -33.99
C VAL A 392 -7.12 -12.32 -34.92
N PHE A 393 -7.46 -13.50 -34.39
CA PHE A 393 -7.93 -14.63 -35.19
C PHE A 393 -9.46 -14.71 -35.32
N GLY A 394 -10.20 -13.86 -34.60
CA GLY A 394 -11.66 -13.78 -34.66
C GLY A 394 -12.36 -15.03 -34.12
N TRP A 395 -11.83 -15.67 -33.07
CA TRP A 395 -12.47 -16.87 -32.50
C TRP A 395 -13.77 -16.53 -31.74
N ASN A 396 -13.92 -15.30 -31.25
CA ASN A 396 -15.07 -14.78 -30.50
C ASN A 396 -15.32 -15.46 -29.15
N PHE A 397 -14.27 -15.93 -28.47
CA PHE A 397 -14.39 -16.51 -27.13
C PHE A 397 -14.57 -15.46 -26.02
N PHE A 398 -14.01 -14.25 -26.20
CA PHE A 398 -13.99 -13.20 -25.19
C PHE A 398 -14.77 -11.93 -25.62
N ARG A 399 -15.69 -12.06 -26.59
CA ARG A 399 -16.54 -10.95 -27.06
C ARG A 399 -17.69 -10.62 -26.14
#